data_AF-D3SDJ5-F1
#
_entry.id   AF-D3SDJ5-F1
#
_cell.length_a   1.000
_cell.length_b   1.000
_cell.length_c   1.000
_cell.angle_alpha   90.00
_cell.angle_beta   90.00
_cell.angle_gamma   90.00
#
_symmetry.space_group_name_H-M   'P 1'
#
loop_
_entity.id
_entity.type
_entity.pdbx_description
1 polymer ?
#
loop_
_entity_poly.entity_id
_entity_poly.type
_entity_poly.pdbx_seq_one_letter_code
_entity_poly.pdbx_strand_id
1 'polypeptide(L)'
;MPFDPQQLEASFAFDPETTRDLRERWSRLITDAVWGDLKTGTIGAVPRLRKRLLELGENLRSLLSDRAWIPHERERVKGAMAAALNLRDSLQQTDRAAKLLNGGEDFAAFEADYLAFRKALLTFLEQHEQVWGDLLESLYDDAPDED
;
A
#
# COMPACT_ATOMS: atom_id res chain seq x y z
N MET A 1 -0.01 14.64 -22.90
CA MET A 1 -1.12 14.02 -23.70
C MET A 1 -2.40 14.70 -23.25
N PRO A 2 -3.41 14.89 -24.12
CA PRO A 2 -4.70 15.40 -23.66
C PRO A 2 -5.30 14.45 -22.63
N PHE A 3 -6.01 14.99 -21.64
CA PHE A 3 -6.67 14.22 -20.61
C PHE A 3 -7.73 13.27 -21.20
N ASP A 4 -7.72 12.01 -20.77
CA ASP A 4 -8.70 11.00 -21.15
C ASP A 4 -9.50 10.50 -19.91
N PRO A 5 -10.80 10.83 -19.81
CA PRO A 5 -11.67 10.32 -18.75
C PRO A 5 -11.72 8.79 -18.65
N GLN A 6 -11.57 8.07 -19.77
CA GLN A 6 -11.55 6.60 -19.76
C GLN A 6 -10.26 6.07 -19.11
N GLN A 7 -9.13 6.74 -19.36
CA GLN A 7 -7.86 6.44 -18.72
C GLN A 7 -7.91 6.71 -17.21
N LEU A 8 -8.60 7.77 -16.78
CA LEU A 8 -8.85 8.03 -15.36
C LEU A 8 -9.60 6.86 -14.71
N GLU A 9 -10.75 6.45 -15.26
CA GLU A 9 -11.52 5.34 -14.69
C GLU A 9 -10.74 4.01 -14.71
N ALA A 10 -10.02 3.73 -15.80
CA ALA A 10 -9.16 2.55 -15.90
C ALA A 10 -8.03 2.55 -14.84
N SER A 11 -7.50 3.72 -14.46
CA SER A 11 -6.45 3.82 -13.43
C SER A 11 -6.93 3.46 -12.02
N PHE A 12 -8.24 3.45 -11.79
CA PHE A 12 -8.87 3.03 -10.53
C PHE A 12 -9.44 1.62 -10.58
N ALA A 13 -9.45 0.98 -11.75
CA ALA A 13 -9.88 -0.39 -11.93
C ALA A 13 -8.76 -1.37 -11.52
N PHE A 14 -8.50 -1.46 -10.22
CA PHE A 14 -7.51 -2.39 -9.67
C PHE A 14 -7.79 -3.84 -10.07
N ASP A 15 -6.76 -4.58 -10.45
CA ASP A 15 -6.89 -6.01 -10.75
C ASP A 15 -7.43 -6.78 -9.52
N PRO A 16 -8.60 -7.44 -9.63
CA PRO A 16 -9.20 -8.16 -8.51
C PRO A 16 -8.33 -9.32 -8.02
N GLU A 17 -7.52 -9.94 -8.87
CA GLU A 17 -6.66 -11.05 -8.45
C GLU A 17 -5.47 -10.56 -7.63
N THR A 18 -4.79 -9.51 -8.11
CA THR A 18 -3.71 -8.85 -7.37
C THR A 18 -4.18 -8.29 -6.03
N THR A 19 -5.34 -7.63 -6.01
CA THR A 19 -5.87 -7.08 -4.74
C THR A 19 -6.25 -8.18 -3.75
N ARG A 20 -6.80 -9.31 -4.22
CA ARG A 20 -7.04 -10.50 -3.39
C ARG A 20 -5.74 -11.09 -2.85
N ASP A 21 -4.73 -11.31 -3.70
CA ASP A 21 -3.43 -11.85 -3.28
C ASP A 21 -2.76 -10.96 -2.22
N LEU A 22 -2.75 -9.64 -2.40
CA LEU A 22 -2.22 -8.71 -1.40
C LEU A 22 -2.96 -8.79 -0.06
N ARG A 23 -4.30 -8.88 -0.08
CA ARG A 23 -5.13 -9.02 1.12
C ARG A 23 -4.87 -10.34 1.84
N GLU A 24 -4.73 -11.44 1.09
CA GLU A 24 -4.45 -12.77 1.64
C GLU A 24 -3.06 -12.82 2.28
N ARG A 25 -2.02 -12.32 1.59
CA ARG A 25 -0.66 -12.22 2.14
C ARG A 25 -0.62 -11.37 3.41
N TRP A 26 -1.25 -10.21 3.40
CA TRP A 26 -1.35 -9.37 4.59
C TRP A 26 -2.07 -10.08 5.75
N SER A 27 -3.17 -10.78 5.46
CA SER A 27 -3.95 -11.52 6.46
C SER A 27 -3.14 -12.65 7.10
N ARG A 28 -2.31 -13.34 6.31
CA ARG A 28 -1.36 -14.33 6.82
C ARG A 28 -0.34 -13.67 7.73
N LEU A 29 0.30 -12.57 7.31
CA LEU A 29 1.30 -11.87 8.13
C LEU A 29 0.77 -11.42 9.49
N ILE A 30 -0.44 -10.84 9.55
CA ILE A 30 -1.02 -10.44 10.84
C ILE A 30 -1.36 -11.66 11.70
N THR A 31 -1.82 -12.76 11.09
CA THR A 31 -2.09 -14.03 11.79
C THR A 31 -0.81 -14.58 12.40
N ASP A 32 0.27 -14.68 11.62
CA ASP A 32 1.57 -15.18 12.06
C ASP A 32 2.19 -14.26 13.12
N ALA A 33 2.04 -12.94 12.98
CA ALA A 33 2.52 -12.00 14.00
C ALA A 33 1.79 -12.15 15.35
N VAL A 34 0.52 -12.60 15.34
CA VAL A 34 -0.30 -12.79 16.55
C VAL A 34 -0.06 -14.17 17.17
N TRP A 35 -0.05 -15.22 16.36
CA TRP A 35 -0.09 -16.61 16.81
C TRP A 35 1.24 -17.36 16.68
N GLY A 36 2.13 -16.91 15.78
CA GLY A 36 3.43 -17.54 15.57
C GLY A 36 4.41 -17.27 16.71
N ASP A 37 5.38 -18.17 16.88
CA ASP A 37 6.49 -18.00 17.78
C ASP A 37 7.53 -17.05 17.17
N LEU A 38 7.40 -15.77 17.48
CA LEU A 38 8.34 -14.72 17.12
C LEU A 38 9.02 -14.15 18.37
N LYS A 39 10.36 -14.14 18.36
CA LYS A 39 11.21 -13.64 19.43
C LYS A 39 11.92 -12.36 19.02
N THR A 40 12.26 -11.58 20.05
CA THR A 40 12.93 -10.29 19.96
C THR A 40 13.75 -10.08 21.22
N GLY A 41 14.93 -9.48 21.10
CA GLY A 41 15.69 -8.96 22.25
C GLY A 41 15.16 -7.61 22.77
N THR A 42 14.28 -6.96 22.01
CA THR A 42 13.73 -5.63 22.31
C THR A 42 12.31 -5.74 22.87
N ILE A 43 12.12 -5.24 24.10
CA ILE A 43 10.82 -5.20 24.78
C ILE A 43 9.80 -4.46 23.92
N GLY A 44 8.63 -5.08 23.74
CA GLY A 44 7.50 -4.48 23.03
C GLY A 44 7.62 -4.48 21.50
N ALA A 45 8.67 -5.07 20.91
CA ALA A 45 8.82 -5.11 19.45
C ALA A 45 7.71 -5.91 18.76
N VAL A 46 7.30 -7.06 19.32
CA VAL A 46 6.20 -7.88 18.75
C VAL A 46 4.85 -7.14 18.79
N PRO A 47 4.40 -6.56 19.93
CA PRO A 47 3.22 -5.70 19.95
C PRO A 47 3.29 -4.52 18.96
N ARG A 48 4.46 -3.89 18.82
CA ARG A 48 4.68 -2.80 17.85
C ARG A 48 4.50 -3.29 16.42
N LEU A 49 5.07 -4.45 16.07
CA LEU A 49 4.91 -5.05 14.75
C LEU A 49 3.44 -5.31 14.43
N ARG A 50 2.69 -5.91 15.35
CA ARG A 50 1.24 -6.17 15.17
C ARG A 50 0.47 -4.88 14.87
N LYS A 51 0.74 -3.82 15.63
CA LYS A 51 0.16 -2.49 15.37
C LYS A 51 0.50 -1.99 13.97
N ARG A 52 1.77 -2.08 13.55
CA ARG A 52 2.19 -1.62 12.21
C ARG A 52 1.56 -2.43 11.09
N LEU A 53 1.48 -3.76 11.24
CA LEU A 53 0.79 -4.61 10.27
C LEU A 53 -0.70 -4.26 10.17
N LEU A 54 -1.38 -3.96 11.29
CA LEU A 54 -2.77 -3.52 11.27
C LEU A 54 -2.94 -2.20 10.49
N GLU A 55 -2.15 -1.17 10.82
CA GLU A 55 -2.14 0.12 10.12
C GLU A 55 -1.83 -0.05 8.63
N LEU A 56 -0.94 -0.97 8.27
CA LEU A 56 -0.59 -1.28 6.88
C LEU A 56 -1.80 -1.83 6.09
N GLY A 57 -2.58 -2.71 6.71
CA GLY A 57 -3.81 -3.23 6.13
C GLY A 57 -4.90 -2.17 5.98
N GLU A 58 -5.04 -1.28 6.96
CA GLU A 58 -5.97 -0.14 6.90
C GLU A 58 -5.60 0.81 5.76
N ASN A 59 -4.31 1.12 5.59
CA ASN A 59 -3.83 1.95 4.48
C ASN A 59 -3.99 1.26 3.12
N LEU A 60 -3.77 -0.06 3.03
CA LEU A 60 -4.05 -0.82 1.81
C LEU A 60 -5.55 -0.75 1.46
N ARG A 61 -6.43 -0.93 2.45
CA ARG A 61 -7.88 -0.76 2.24
C ARG A 61 -8.22 0.65 1.77
N SER A 62 -7.62 1.68 2.37
CA SER A 62 -7.83 3.09 2.00
C SER A 62 -7.39 3.37 0.56
N LEU A 63 -6.23 2.83 0.13
CA LEU A 63 -5.78 2.92 -1.25
C LEU A 63 -6.78 2.32 -2.23
N LEU A 64 -7.31 1.13 -1.91
CA LEU A 64 -8.26 0.40 -2.76
C LEU A 64 -9.71 0.92 -2.70
N SER A 65 -9.98 1.96 -1.89
CA SER A 65 -11.34 2.48 -1.73
C SER A 65 -11.81 3.21 -2.98
N ASP A 66 -13.11 3.11 -3.27
CA ASP A 66 -13.72 3.84 -4.37
C ASP A 66 -13.58 5.36 -4.16
N ARG A 67 -13.21 6.05 -5.24
CA ARG A 67 -13.02 7.50 -5.32
C ARG A 67 -13.90 8.17 -6.35
N ALA A 68 -14.81 7.44 -7.00
CA ALA A 68 -15.76 7.98 -7.98
C ALA A 68 -16.71 9.04 -7.38
N TRP A 69 -16.85 9.09 -6.06
CA TRP A 69 -17.65 10.10 -5.36
C TRP A 69 -17.03 11.51 -5.36
N ILE A 70 -15.72 11.64 -5.62
CA ILE A 70 -15.05 12.95 -5.69
C ILE A 70 -15.30 13.54 -7.09
N PRO A 71 -15.92 14.72 -7.22
CA PRO A 71 -16.36 15.23 -8.51
C PRO A 71 -15.22 15.77 -9.40
N HIS A 72 -14.11 16.24 -8.80
CA HIS A 72 -12.99 16.81 -9.54
C HIS A 72 -11.90 15.77 -9.78
N GLU A 73 -11.53 15.56 -11.04
CA GLU A 73 -10.58 14.56 -11.51
C GLU A 73 -9.20 14.73 -10.87
N ARG A 74 -8.72 15.97 -10.82
CA ARG A 74 -7.44 16.31 -10.17
C ARG A 74 -7.42 15.92 -8.70
N GLU A 75 -8.51 16.17 -7.97
CA GLU A 75 -8.61 15.84 -6.56
C GLU A 75 -8.77 14.33 -6.33
N ARG A 76 -9.43 13.61 -7.26
CA ARG A 76 -9.45 12.13 -7.26
C ARG A 76 -8.04 11.56 -7.32
N VAL A 77 -7.24 12.00 -8.29
CA VAL A 77 -5.88 11.47 -8.51
C VAL A 77 -4.97 11.87 -7.35
N LYS A 78 -5.01 13.13 -6.88
CA LYS A 78 -4.27 13.55 -5.67
C LYS A 78 -4.64 12.70 -4.44
N GLY A 79 -5.93 12.43 -4.22
CA GLY A 79 -6.39 11.59 -3.12
C GLY A 79 -5.90 10.13 -3.22
N ALA A 80 -5.72 9.61 -4.43
CA ALA A 80 -5.12 8.30 -4.68
C ALA A 80 -3.62 8.29 -4.32
N MET A 81 -2.87 9.28 -4.83
CA MET A 81 -1.45 9.43 -4.55
C MET A 81 -1.16 9.66 -3.06
N ALA A 82 -2.00 10.45 -2.37
CA ALA A 82 -1.88 10.63 -0.92
C ALA A 82 -2.07 9.31 -0.17
N ALA A 83 -3.02 8.47 -0.58
CA ALA A 83 -3.20 7.15 0.01
C ALA A 83 -2.03 6.20 -0.29
N ALA A 84 -1.45 6.27 -1.50
CA ALA A 84 -0.26 5.51 -1.88
C ALA A 84 0.95 5.90 -1.03
N LEU A 85 1.16 7.20 -0.82
CA LEU A 85 2.21 7.73 0.05
C LEU A 85 2.05 7.24 1.50
N ASN A 86 0.85 7.34 2.06
CA ASN A 86 0.56 6.83 3.40
C ASN A 86 0.83 5.33 3.52
N LEU A 87 0.50 4.54 2.48
CA LEU A 87 0.78 3.12 2.44
C LEU A 87 2.28 2.83 2.39
N ARG A 88 3.06 3.57 1.59
CA ARG A 88 4.53 3.47 1.57
C ARG A 88 5.14 3.82 2.93
N ASP A 89 4.70 4.88 3.57
CA ASP A 89 5.20 5.29 4.88
C ASP A 89 4.87 4.24 5.96
N SER A 90 3.67 3.67 5.91
CA SER A 90 3.28 2.57 6.79
C SER A 90 4.13 1.31 6.55
N LEU A 91 4.45 0.99 5.29
CA LEU A 91 5.34 -0.12 4.94
C LEU A 91 6.76 0.11 5.48
N GLN A 92 7.31 1.31 5.35
CA GLN A 92 8.62 1.65 5.91
C GLN A 92 8.65 1.54 7.45
N GLN A 93 7.57 1.93 8.12
CA GLN A 93 7.44 1.78 9.57
C GLN A 93 7.34 0.30 9.97
N THR A 94 6.66 -0.51 9.15
CA THR A 94 6.59 -1.97 9.33
C THR A 94 7.96 -2.61 9.10
N ASP A 95 8.72 -2.20 8.08
CA ASP A 95 10.09 -2.65 7.82
C ASP A 95 10.99 -2.41 9.04
N ARG A 96 10.88 -1.23 9.66
CA ARG A 96 11.64 -0.90 10.87
C ARG A 96 11.22 -1.76 12.07
N ALA A 97 9.93 -2.10 12.19
CA ALA A 97 9.44 -2.95 13.27
C ALA A 97 9.85 -4.42 13.08
N ALA A 98 9.77 -4.94 11.85
CA ALA A 98 10.13 -6.30 11.50
C ALA A 98 11.62 -6.59 11.76
N LYS A 99 12.51 -5.62 11.49
CA LYS A 99 13.96 -5.71 11.76
C LYS A 99 14.32 -5.90 13.25
N LEU A 100 13.39 -5.69 14.17
CA LEU A 100 13.61 -5.92 15.60
C LEU A 100 13.39 -7.37 16.01
N LEU A 101 12.74 -8.17 15.17
CA LEU A 101 12.61 -9.61 15.37
C LEU A 101 13.95 -10.29 15.07
N ASN A 102 14.29 -11.32 15.85
CA ASN A 102 15.59 -11.97 15.73
C ASN A 102 15.58 -13.48 16.05
N GLY A 103 14.41 -14.11 16.09
CA GLY A 103 14.31 -15.55 16.31
C GLY A 103 12.89 -16.01 16.60
N GLY A 104 12.77 -17.23 17.10
CA GLY A 104 11.51 -17.96 17.24
C GLY A 104 11.36 -19.02 16.15
N GLU A 105 10.60 -20.07 16.43
CA GLU A 105 10.46 -21.22 15.52
C GLU A 105 9.90 -20.81 14.15
N ASP A 106 8.99 -19.82 14.13
CA ASP A 106 8.29 -19.37 12.92
C ASP A 106 8.98 -18.19 12.22
N PHE A 107 10.09 -17.68 12.77
CA PHE A 107 10.69 -16.43 12.29
C PHE A 107 11.13 -16.48 10.83
N ALA A 108 11.79 -17.56 10.41
CA ALA A 108 12.29 -17.68 9.04
C ALA A 108 11.14 -17.71 8.01
N ALA A 109 10.03 -18.38 8.35
CA ALA A 109 8.85 -18.42 7.51
C ALA A 109 8.18 -17.04 7.44
N PHE A 110 7.99 -16.39 8.58
CA PHE A 110 7.45 -15.03 8.67
C PHE A 110 8.29 -14.03 7.86
N GLU A 111 9.61 -14.08 7.97
CA GLU A 111 10.52 -13.18 7.24
C GLU A 111 10.39 -13.37 5.73
N ALA A 112 10.36 -14.62 5.25
CA ALA A 112 10.19 -14.91 3.84
C ALA A 112 8.85 -14.38 3.30
N ASP A 113 7.76 -14.64 4.02
CA ASP A 113 6.42 -14.17 3.65
C ASP A 113 6.33 -12.64 3.69
N TYR A 114 6.97 -12.01 4.68
CA TYR A 114 7.02 -10.55 4.79
C TYR A 114 7.75 -9.91 3.60
N LEU A 115 8.92 -10.45 3.22
CA LEU A 115 9.68 -9.95 2.08
C LEU A 115 8.93 -10.16 0.76
N ALA A 116 8.24 -11.30 0.60
CA ALA A 116 7.42 -11.57 -0.57
C ALA A 116 6.25 -10.58 -0.68
N PHE A 117 5.53 -10.34 0.43
CA PHE A 117 4.47 -9.34 0.49
C PHE A 117 4.99 -7.93 0.19
N ARG A 118 6.10 -7.53 0.82
CA ARG A 118 6.73 -6.22 0.60
C ARG A 118 7.05 -6.00 -0.88
N LYS A 119 7.64 -6.99 -1.54
CA LYS A 119 7.96 -6.93 -2.97
C LYS A 119 6.69 -6.75 -3.81
N ALA A 120 5.67 -7.59 -3.58
CA ALA A 120 4.40 -7.52 -4.30
C ALA A 120 3.72 -6.16 -4.14
N LEU A 121 3.68 -5.63 -2.91
CA LEU A 121 3.08 -4.34 -2.61
C LEU A 121 3.81 -3.18 -3.30
N LEU A 122 5.14 -3.18 -3.28
CA LEU A 122 5.93 -2.12 -3.94
C LEU A 122 5.74 -2.15 -5.46
N THR A 123 5.76 -3.32 -6.09
CA THR A 123 5.49 -3.45 -7.53
C THR A 123 4.09 -2.95 -7.87
N PHE A 124 3.08 -3.30 -7.06
CA PHE A 124 1.71 -2.81 -7.24
C PHE A 124 1.63 -1.28 -7.13
N LEU A 125 2.29 -0.68 -6.13
CA LEU A 125 2.31 0.77 -5.94
C LEU A 125 2.99 1.51 -7.09
N GLU A 126 4.17 1.05 -7.51
CA GLU A 126 4.96 1.67 -8.60
C GLU A 126 4.16 1.74 -9.90
N GLN A 127 3.42 0.68 -10.24
CA GLN A 127 2.57 0.64 -11.43
C GLN A 127 1.48 1.72 -11.40
N HIS A 128 0.77 1.88 -10.27
CA HIS A 128 -0.33 2.84 -10.16
C HIS A 128 0.18 4.26 -10.01
N GLU A 129 1.28 4.48 -9.28
CA GLU A 129 1.87 5.81 -9.13
C GLU A 129 2.36 6.38 -10.45
N GLN A 130 2.91 5.56 -11.35
CA GLN A 130 3.27 6.02 -12.69
C GLN A 130 2.04 6.51 -13.46
N VAL A 131 0.97 5.72 -13.48
CA VAL A 131 -0.27 6.07 -14.20
C VAL A 131 -0.90 7.34 -13.62
N TRP A 132 -0.95 7.47 -12.30
CA TRP A 132 -1.49 8.67 -11.65
C TRP A 132 -0.60 9.90 -11.84
N GLY A 133 0.72 9.73 -11.91
CA GLY A 133 1.65 10.80 -12.28
C GLY A 133 1.36 11.34 -13.68
N ASP A 134 1.29 10.46 -14.67
CA ASP A 134 1.00 10.82 -16.07
C ASP A 134 -0.38 11.51 -16.20
N LEU A 135 -1.38 11.03 -15.46
CA LEU A 135 -2.71 11.64 -15.42
C LEU A 135 -2.70 13.04 -14.79
N LEU A 136 -1.98 13.25 -13.68
CA LEU A 136 -1.87 14.57 -13.09
C LEU A 136 -1.18 15.56 -14.01
N GLU A 137 -0.10 15.16 -14.69
CA GLU A 137 0.59 16.00 -15.67
C GLU A 137 -0.35 16.41 -16.81
N SER A 138 -1.12 15.47 -17.37
CA SER A 138 -2.12 15.79 -18.41
C SER A 138 -3.19 16.79 -17.96
N LEU A 139 -3.60 16.74 -16.68
CA LEU A 139 -4.58 17.66 -16.10
C LEU A 139 -4.01 19.07 -15.85
N TYR A 140 -2.69 19.21 -15.75
CA TYR A 140 -2.05 20.53 -15.71
C TYR A 140 -1.92 21.15 -17.10
N ASP A 141 -1.61 20.34 -18.12
CA ASP A 141 -1.49 20.80 -19.50
C ASP A 141 -2.83 21.26 -20.11
N ASP A 142 -3.95 20.66 -19.69
CA ASP A 142 -5.30 21.01 -20.14
C ASP A 142 -5.99 22.10 -19.30
N ALA A 143 -5.38 22.54 -18.20
CA ALA A 143 -5.88 23.70 -17.46
C ALA A 143 -5.50 24.97 -18.25
N PRO A 144 -6.48 25.74 -18.78
CA PRO A 144 -6.14 27.04 -19.35
C PRO A 144 -5.51 27.89 -18.25
N ASP A 145 -4.42 28.60 -18.57
CA ASP A 145 -3.81 29.60 -17.68
C ASP A 145 -4.93 30.48 -17.12
N GLU A 146 -5.26 30.32 -15.83
CA GLU A 146 -6.13 31.23 -15.11
C GLU A 146 -5.34 32.54 -14.90
N ASP A 147 -5.38 33.42 -15.91
CA ASP A 147 -5.06 34.85 -15.80
C ASP A 147 -6.14 35.61 -15.01
#